data_AF-A0A1I5ELW7-F1
#
_entry.id   AF-A0A1I5ELW7-F1
#
_cell.length_a   1.000
_cell.length_b   1.000
_cell.length_c   1.000
_cell.angle_alpha   90.00
_cell.angle_beta   90.00
_cell.angle_gamma   90.00
#
_symmetry.space_group_name_H-M   'P 1'
#
loop_
_entity.id
_entity.type
_entity.pdbx_description
1 polymer ?
#
loop_
_entity_poly.entity_id
_entity_poly.type
_entity_poly.pdbx_seq_one_letter_code
_entity_poly.pdbx_strand_id
1 'polypeptide(L)'
;MNQRDQRFTPLTQTATTHPVLLIDTHAPLPERHACASERLHATLDYLTLVACTSLSDSATSDINTITNVARILVQDVADVFGVIEQRGLEG
;
A
#
# COMPACT_ATOMS: atom_id res chain seq x y z
N MET A 1 0.55 -12.18 -30.26
CA MET A 1 0.17 -10.98 -29.49
C MET A 1 1.06 -10.98 -28.26
N ASN A 2 2.02 -10.05 -28.19
CA ASN A 2 3.14 -10.08 -27.23
C ASN A 2 2.65 -10.21 -25.78
N GLN A 3 3.04 -11.30 -25.10
CA GLN A 3 3.12 -11.34 -23.65
C GLN A 3 4.14 -10.28 -23.23
N ARG A 4 3.68 -9.07 -22.92
CA ARG A 4 4.49 -8.13 -22.18
C ARG A 4 4.52 -8.67 -20.76
N ASP A 5 5.65 -9.26 -20.37
CA ASP A 5 6.02 -9.35 -18.96
C ASP A 5 5.89 -7.95 -18.39
N GLN A 6 4.76 -7.67 -17.73
CA GLN A 6 4.57 -6.42 -17.01
C GLN A 6 5.43 -6.54 -15.75
N ARG A 7 6.72 -6.23 -15.92
CA ARG A 7 7.68 -6.08 -14.83
C ARG A 7 7.16 -5.13 -13.75
N PHE A 8 6.30 -4.19 -14.12
CA PHE A 8 5.76 -3.20 -13.22
C PHE A 8 4.24 -3.31 -13.13
N THR A 9 3.74 -3.51 -11.92
CA THR A 9 2.32 -3.46 -11.60
C THR A 9 2.03 -2.14 -10.89
N PRO A 10 1.04 -1.34 -11.32
CA PRO A 10 0.71 -0.09 -10.64
C PRO A 10 0.13 -0.36 -9.25
N LEU A 11 0.38 0.53 -8.29
CA LEU A 11 -0.43 0.58 -7.07
C LEU A 11 -1.88 0.95 -7.44
N THR A 12 -2.84 0.41 -6.69
CA THR A 12 -4.28 0.61 -6.88
C THR A 12 -4.69 2.07 -6.64
N GLN A 13 -3.86 2.87 -5.97
CA GLN A 13 -4.18 4.26 -5.66
C GLN A 13 -4.39 5.12 -6.90
N THR A 14 -5.57 5.75 -6.97
CA THR A 14 -6.05 6.54 -8.10
C THR A 14 -6.22 8.00 -7.72
N ALA A 15 -5.10 8.70 -7.48
CA ALA A 15 -5.11 10.16 -7.48
C ALA A 15 -5.00 10.73 -8.91
N THR A 16 -4.52 9.92 -9.85
CA THR A 16 -4.20 10.31 -11.22
C THR A 16 -4.71 9.26 -12.21
N THR A 17 -5.00 9.69 -13.43
CA THR A 17 -5.29 8.79 -14.57
C THR A 17 -4.06 8.04 -15.07
N HIS A 18 -2.87 8.43 -14.61
CA HIS A 18 -1.59 7.87 -15.01
C HIS A 18 -0.85 7.40 -13.75
N PRO A 19 -0.79 6.09 -13.47
CA PRO A 19 -0.13 5.58 -12.27
C PRO A 19 1.38 5.81 -12.36
N VAL A 20 1.93 6.46 -11.35
CA VAL A 20 3.37 6.77 -11.26
C VAL A 20 4.08 5.95 -10.18
N LEU A 21 3.33 5.37 -9.25
CA LEU A 21 3.84 4.46 -8.23
C LEU A 21 3.63 3.02 -8.72
N LEU A 22 4.74 2.30 -8.87
CA LEU A 22 4.78 0.98 -9.48
C LEU A 22 5.53 0.00 -8.58
N ILE A 23 5.07 -1.25 -8.56
CA ILE A 23 5.71 -2.39 -7.91
C ILE A 23 6.52 -3.17 -8.95
N ASP A 24 7.81 -3.35 -8.71
CA ASP A 24 8.67 -4.23 -9.54
C ASP A 24 8.39 -5.71 -9.21
N THR A 25 7.67 -6.40 -10.09
CA THR A 25 7.30 -7.82 -9.97
C THR A 25 8.50 -8.76 -10.12
N HIS A 26 9.62 -8.26 -10.67
CA HIS A 26 10.86 -9.01 -10.84
C HIS A 26 11.87 -8.77 -9.71
N ALA A 27 11.58 -7.87 -8.77
CA ALA A 27 12.39 -7.71 -7.58
C ALA A 27 12.44 -9.02 -6.76
N PRO A 28 13.59 -9.35 -6.13
CA PRO A 28 13.71 -10.51 -5.27
C PRO A 28 12.60 -10.54 -4.21
N LEU A 29 12.06 -11.71 -3.91
CA LEU A 29 11.01 -11.86 -2.90
C LEU A 29 11.37 -11.21 -1.55
N PRO A 30 12.62 -11.34 -1.02
CA PRO A 30 12.99 -10.67 0.23
C PRO A 30 12.84 -9.14 0.17
N GLU A 31 13.18 -8.52 -0.95
CA GLU A 31 13.06 -7.06 -1.14
C GLU A 31 11.59 -6.62 -1.17
N ARG A 32 10.72 -7.37 -1.87
CA ARG A 32 9.28 -7.11 -1.89
C ARG A 32 8.66 -7.30 -0.49
N HIS A 33 9.08 -8.33 0.23
CA HIS A 33 8.62 -8.58 1.60
C HIS A 33 9.10 -7.49 2.57
N ALA A 34 10.36 -7.06 2.48
CA ALA A 34 10.90 -5.96 3.29
C ALA A 34 10.12 -4.66 3.04
N CYS A 35 9.85 -4.35 1.78
CA CYS A 35 9.03 -3.22 1.35
C CYS A 35 7.60 -3.26 1.92
N ALA A 36 6.94 -4.42 1.89
CA ALA A 36 5.62 -4.62 2.49
C ALA A 36 5.66 -4.48 4.02
N SER A 37 6.68 -5.06 4.65
CA SER A 37 6.88 -5.02 6.10
C SER A 37 7.09 -3.60 6.61
N GLU A 38 7.93 -2.80 5.94
CA GLU A 38 8.13 -1.39 6.27
C GLU A 38 6.81 -0.60 6.21
N ARG A 39 6.03 -0.77 5.14
CA ARG A 39 4.71 -0.11 4.98
C ARG A 39 3.71 -0.56 6.03
N LEU A 40 3.70 -1.85 6.38
CA LEU A 40 2.82 -2.38 7.41
C LEU A 40 3.16 -1.79 8.78
N HIS A 41 4.44 -1.73 9.15
CA HIS A 41 4.87 -1.10 10.39
C HIS A 41 4.49 0.38 10.44
N ALA A 42 4.72 1.14 9.37
CA ALA A 42 4.33 2.55 9.30
C ALA A 42 2.79 2.73 9.44
N THR A 43 2.00 1.82 8.86
CA THR A 43 0.54 1.79 9.01
C THR A 43 0.15 1.55 10.46
N LEU A 44 0.76 0.59 11.13
CA LEU A 44 0.49 0.26 12.53
C LEU A 44 0.88 1.41 13.47
N ASP A 45 2.04 2.02 13.26
CA ASP A 45 2.49 3.19 14.03
C ASP A 45 1.51 4.36 13.88
N TYR A 46 1.06 4.62 12.65
CA TYR A 46 0.05 5.64 12.37
C TYR A 46 -1.29 5.35 13.06
N LEU A 47 -1.81 4.13 12.95
CA LEU A 47 -3.07 3.75 13.58
C LEU A 47 -2.97 3.79 15.12
N THR A 48 -1.82 3.43 15.68
CA THR A 48 -1.53 3.53 17.11
C THR A 48 -1.55 5.00 17.55
N LEU A 49 -0.89 5.88 16.80
CA LEU A 49 -0.89 7.32 17.08
C LEU A 49 -2.32 7.88 17.08
N VAL A 50 -3.12 7.52 16.08
CA VAL A 50 -4.53 7.93 15.94
C VAL A 50 -5.37 7.41 17.10
N ALA A 51 -5.19 6.15 17.50
CA ALA A 51 -5.92 5.55 18.62
C ALA A 51 -5.57 6.22 19.97
N CYS A 52 -4.34 6.72 20.12
CA CYS A 52 -3.92 7.48 21.29
C CYS A 52 -4.36 8.96 21.27
N THR A 53 -4.90 9.47 20.16
CA THR A 53 -5.35 10.87 20.05
C THR A 53 -6.82 11.01 20.46
N SER A 54 -7.14 12.04 21.23
CA SER A 54 -8.53 12.34 21.60
C SER A 54 -9.27 12.95 20.41
N LEU A 55 -10.01 12.11 19.68
CA LEU A 55 -10.79 12.51 18.49
C LEU A 55 -12.13 13.17 18.84
N SER A 56 -12.49 13.25 20.12
CA SER A 56 -13.78 13.75 20.61
C SER A 56 -14.06 15.23 20.31
N ASP A 57 -13.01 16.02 20.05
CA ASP A 57 -13.10 17.44 19.67
C ASP A 57 -12.62 17.70 18.22
N SER A 58 -12.37 16.63 17.46
CA SER A 58 -11.87 16.74 16.08
C SER A 58 -13.02 17.08 15.13
N ALA A 59 -12.74 17.96 14.16
CA ALA A 59 -13.70 18.26 13.12
C ALA A 59 -13.90 17.02 12.23
N THR A 60 -15.10 16.88 11.62
CA THR A 60 -15.37 15.77 10.68
C THR A 60 -14.36 15.73 9.53
N SER A 61 -13.80 16.88 9.12
CA SER A 61 -12.71 16.97 8.14
C SER A 61 -11.43 16.26 8.57
N ASP A 62 -11.12 16.30 9.87
CA ASP A 62 -9.90 15.69 10.42
C ASP A 62 -10.07 14.18 10.43
N ILE A 63 -11.24 13.69 10.83
CA ILE A 63 -11.60 12.26 10.80
C ILE A 63 -11.56 11.71 9.37
N ASN A 64 -12.08 12.45 8.39
CA ASN A 64 -12.03 12.07 6.98
C ASN A 64 -10.58 12.01 6.46
N THR A 65 -9.75 12.98 6.84
CA THR A 65 -8.32 13.00 6.50
C THR A 65 -7.62 11.78 7.09
N ILE A 66 -7.85 11.52 8.38
CA ILE A 66 -7.25 10.40 9.10
C ILE A 66 -7.61 9.06 8.45
N THR A 67 -8.89 8.89 8.13
CA THR A 67 -9.44 7.69 7.50
C THR A 67 -8.87 7.51 6.09
N ASN A 68 -8.72 8.60 5.33
CA ASN A 68 -8.17 8.54 3.98
C ASN A 68 -6.70 8.14 3.99
N VAL A 69 -5.89 8.68 4.91
CA VAL A 69 -4.48 8.29 5.09
C VAL A 69 -4.39 6.82 5.50
N ALA A 70 -5.20 6.36 6.46
CA ALA A 70 -5.24 4.94 6.86
C ALA A 70 -5.53 4.02 5.66
N ARG A 71 -6.54 4.37 4.85
CA ARG A 71 -6.92 3.61 3.65
C ARG A 71 -5.77 3.51 2.65
N ILE A 72 -5.10 4.62 2.38
CA ILE A 72 -3.93 4.71 1.48
C ILE A 72 -2.83 3.74 1.96
N LEU A 73 -2.44 3.84 3.24
CA LEU A 73 -1.36 3.02 3.79
C LEU A 73 -1.69 1.51 3.77
N VAL A 74 -2.93 1.15 4.12
CA VAL A 74 -3.40 -0.25 4.05
C VAL A 74 -3.43 -0.75 2.61
N GLN A 75 -3.85 0.08 1.65
CA GLN A 75 -3.89 -0.29 0.24
C GLN A 75 -2.48 -0.54 -0.32
N ASP A 76 -1.49 0.27 0.07
CA ASP A 76 -0.10 0.07 -0.35
C ASP A 76 0.43 -1.30 0.07
N VAL A 77 0.10 -1.71 1.30
CA VAL A 77 0.46 -3.04 1.82
C VAL A 77 -0.26 -4.13 1.02
N ALA A 78 -1.57 -4.00 0.82
CA ALA A 78 -2.37 -4.98 0.07
C ALA A 78 -1.87 -5.17 -1.38
N ASP A 79 -1.50 -4.09 -2.06
CA ASP A 79 -1.00 -4.15 -3.44
C ASP A 79 0.32 -4.93 -3.52
N VAL A 80 1.26 -4.69 -2.59
CA VAL A 80 2.54 -5.41 -2.56
C VAL A 80 2.34 -6.88 -2.21
N PHE A 81 1.45 -7.20 -1.27
CA PHE A 81 1.08 -8.58 -0.95
C PHE A 81 0.46 -9.30 -2.14
N GLY A 82 -0.45 -8.67 -2.88
CA GLY A 82 -1.05 -9.26 -4.08
C GLY A 82 0.00 -9.64 -5.13
N VAL A 83 1.02 -8.81 -5.34
CA VAL A 83 2.15 -9.11 -6.24
C VAL A 83 3.03 -10.25 -5.70
N ILE A 84 3.24 -10.32 -4.39
CA ILE A 84 3.96 -11.43 -3.74
C ILE A 84 3.21 -12.75 -3.96
N GLU A 85 1.90 -12.77 -3.69
CA GLU A 85 1.05 -13.95 -3.84
C GLU A 85 1.00 -14.42 -5.29
N GLN A 86 0.76 -13.52 -6.24
CA GLN A 86 0.73 -13.88 -7.66
C GLN A 86 2.04 -14.54 -8.11
N ARG A 87 3.20 -14.00 -7.72
CA ARG A 87 4.50 -14.56 -8.10
C ARG A 87 4.87 -15.83 -7.31
N GLY A 88 4.33 -15.99 -6.10
CA GLY A 88 4.49 -17.22 -5.31
C GLY A 88 3.64 -18.38 -5.84
N LEU A 89 2.48 -18.09 -6.42
CA LEU A 89 1.59 -19.08 -7.06
C LEU A 89 2.02 -19.45 -8.49
N GLU A 90 2.82 -18.61 -9.14
CA GLU A 90 3.43 -18.86 -10.46
C GLU A 90 4.73 -19.70 -10.37
N GLY A 91 5.12 -20.13 -9.17
CA GLY A 91 6.33 -20.94 -8.88
C GLY A 91 6.15 -22.44 -9.12
#